data_AF-A0A1B3SLT0-F1
#
_entry.id   AF-A0A1B3SLT0-F1
#
_cell.length_a   1.000
_cell.length_b   1.000
_cell.length_c   1.000
_cell.angle_alpha   90.00
_cell.angle_beta   90.00
_cell.angle_gamma   90.00
#
_symmetry.space_group_name_H-M   'P 1'
#
loop_
_entity.id
_entity.type
_entity.pdbx_description
1 polymer ?
#
loop_
_entity_poly.entity_id
_entity_poly.type
_entity_poly.pdbx_seq_one_letter_code
_entity_poly.pdbx_strand_id
1 'polypeptide(L)'
;MKKIITQSNFKIISSTYKNKIEELKRTNDIDAKKKIEDEKINYWNKVVALEKETNFANFKEINTYRKIKIKYTNKNFEINKDNKLLKFEQKFNKTQQIDKINNEASVLTQKVIFNSFKIFIINIYFKIINLFYKKKNKIVNYKYNKLLEKQILFTNTMAGETFWKKFTRKSIQGTFLFFMAVIIIFPFYWMILTSVRGLDEFDPLSPTSFFPNSLTWDAYEKLFEYVGGSSSMFKVTMQRFFINSILISFATTILQLLVSVVAGFGLANWKTKPQGVILIVMFATVMVPGEAMIIGQYIYIVQLGLKNTFWSLVVPFISNVFSIYLMANAFSNVGRSVKSAAKVDGLSTFKYFWKVALPSVRSTIVTSFIISLISSWNAVLWPTMVLGSNSEWVTLPMLLWNLMSVQGGIPGDLLENYARDPQNLKMAGAVASILPMIIIFVFANKLIIKGISRDRGDKG
;
A
#
# COMPACT_ATOMS: atom_id res chain seq x y z
N MET A 1 12.05 -42.26 -5.76
CA MET A 1 12.76 -42.69 -4.54
C MET A 1 12.29 -41.96 -3.28
N LYS A 2 12.48 -40.63 -3.11
CA LYS A 2 12.07 -39.90 -1.88
C LYS A 2 10.62 -40.17 -1.43
N LYS A 3 9.64 -40.16 -2.35
CA LYS A 3 8.22 -40.43 -2.05
C LYS A 3 7.95 -41.86 -1.51
N ILE A 4 8.71 -42.85 -1.98
CA ILE A 4 8.59 -44.25 -1.54
C ILE A 4 9.22 -44.42 -0.16
N ILE A 5 10.35 -43.76 0.08
CA ILE A 5 11.06 -43.73 1.37
C ILE A 5 10.21 -43.05 2.46
N THR A 6 9.47 -41.99 2.13
CA THR A 6 8.58 -41.31 3.08
C THR A 6 7.34 -42.15 3.42
N GLN A 7 6.76 -42.84 2.43
CA GLN A 7 5.64 -43.77 2.66
C GLN A 7 6.05 -44.98 3.50
N SER A 8 7.25 -45.54 3.28
CA SER A 8 7.79 -46.61 4.13
C SER A 8 8.01 -46.12 5.56
N ASN A 9 8.56 -44.92 5.74
CA ASN A 9 8.80 -44.34 7.08
C ASN A 9 7.50 -44.09 7.84
N PHE A 10 6.45 -43.62 7.17
CA PHE A 10 5.13 -43.44 7.80
C PHE A 10 4.53 -44.78 8.25
N LYS A 11 4.66 -45.82 7.43
CA LYS A 11 4.16 -47.17 7.72
C LYS A 11 4.90 -47.81 8.90
N ILE A 12 6.22 -47.61 8.99
CA ILE A 12 7.06 -48.06 10.10
C ILE A 12 6.72 -47.34 11.42
N ILE A 13 6.52 -46.02 11.37
CA ILE A 13 6.16 -45.25 12.58
C ILE A 13 4.76 -45.62 13.05
N SER A 14 3.81 -45.78 12.13
CA SER A 14 2.46 -46.27 12.43
C SER A 14 2.47 -47.65 13.11
N SER A 15 3.20 -48.62 12.56
CA SER A 15 3.24 -49.98 13.14
C SER A 15 3.93 -50.01 14.51
N THR A 16 5.01 -49.26 14.68
CA THR A 16 5.78 -49.21 15.94
C THR A 16 4.94 -48.69 17.10
N TYR A 17 4.24 -47.56 16.92
CA TYR A 17 3.43 -46.98 17.99
C TYR A 17 2.11 -47.73 18.20
N LYS A 18 1.57 -48.38 17.16
CA LYS A 18 0.41 -49.28 17.32
C LYS A 18 0.74 -50.47 18.21
N ASN A 19 1.90 -51.12 17.99
CA ASN A 19 2.33 -52.27 18.80
C ASN A 19 2.58 -51.86 20.26
N LYS A 20 3.27 -50.73 20.50
CA LYS A 20 3.46 -50.19 21.86
C LYS A 20 2.15 -49.91 22.59
N ILE A 21 1.16 -49.35 21.88
CA ILE A 21 -0.16 -49.06 22.47
C ILE A 21 -0.93 -50.35 22.76
N GLU A 22 -0.80 -51.40 21.94
CA GLU A 22 -1.43 -52.71 22.21
C GLU A 22 -0.76 -53.43 23.38
N GLU A 23 0.56 -53.32 23.54
CA GLU A 23 1.32 -53.87 24.65
C GLU A 23 0.98 -53.17 25.99
N LEU A 24 0.87 -51.84 25.97
CA LEU A 24 0.42 -51.04 27.12
C LEU A 24 -1.05 -51.28 27.49
N LYS A 25 -1.87 -51.79 26.57
CA LYS A 25 -3.26 -52.20 26.86
C LYS A 25 -3.36 -53.59 27.48
N ARG A 26 -2.36 -54.45 27.27
CA ARG A 26 -2.30 -55.80 27.84
C ARG A 26 -1.74 -55.80 29.26
N THR A 27 -1.08 -54.72 29.68
CA THR A 27 -0.59 -54.53 31.04
C THR A 27 -1.69 -53.93 31.92
N ASN A 28 -2.04 -54.61 33.02
CA ASN A 28 -3.01 -54.14 34.01
C ASN A 28 -2.42 -53.05 34.95
N ASP A 29 -1.62 -52.14 34.39
CA ASP A 29 -0.97 -51.06 35.11
C ASP A 29 -1.96 -49.89 35.31
N ILE A 30 -2.04 -49.36 36.53
CA ILE A 30 -2.95 -48.27 36.91
C ILE A 30 -2.65 -47.00 36.09
N ASP A 31 -1.39 -46.84 35.66
CA ASP A 31 -0.94 -45.72 34.81
C ASP A 31 -0.95 -46.02 33.30
N ALA A 32 -1.43 -47.20 32.88
CA ALA A 32 -1.45 -47.62 31.47
C ALA A 32 -2.17 -46.60 30.56
N LYS A 33 -3.27 -46.00 31.05
CA LYS A 33 -4.01 -44.98 30.29
C LYS A 33 -3.18 -43.73 30.01
N LYS A 34 -2.35 -43.31 30.97
CA LYS A 34 -1.47 -42.13 30.85
C LYS A 34 -0.32 -42.42 29.88
N LYS A 35 0.33 -43.57 30.03
CA LYS A 35 1.41 -44.03 29.13
C LYS A 35 0.93 -44.19 27.68
N ILE A 36 -0.31 -44.66 27.47
CA ILE A 36 -0.92 -44.75 26.12
C ILE A 36 -1.18 -43.37 25.52
N GLU A 37 -1.52 -42.36 26.33
CA GLU A 37 -1.71 -40.99 25.83
C GLU A 37 -0.39 -40.31 25.48
N ASP A 38 0.66 -40.52 26.27
CA ASP A 38 2.00 -40.00 25.99
C ASP A 38 2.59 -40.60 24.71
N GLU A 39 2.42 -41.90 24.48
CA GLU A 39 2.84 -42.57 23.24
C GLU A 39 2.06 -42.07 22.01
N LYS A 40 0.77 -41.71 22.16
CA LYS A 40 0.00 -41.07 21.08
C LYS A 40 0.51 -39.67 20.75
N ILE A 41 0.91 -38.89 21.75
CA ILE A 41 1.49 -37.56 21.56
C ILE A 41 2.85 -37.66 20.86
N ASN A 42 3.70 -38.60 21.27
CA ASN A 42 5.00 -38.84 20.64
C ASN A 42 4.90 -39.32 19.19
N TYR A 43 3.87 -40.12 18.86
CA TYR A 43 3.55 -40.48 17.47
C TYR A 43 3.26 -39.23 16.62
N TRP A 44 2.37 -38.35 17.08
CA TRP A 44 1.98 -37.15 16.32
C TRP A 44 3.14 -36.16 16.17
N ASN A 45 3.99 -36.02 17.17
CA ASN A 45 5.18 -35.17 17.07
C ASN A 45 6.17 -35.69 15.99
N LYS A 46 6.35 -37.01 15.87
CA LYS A 46 7.18 -37.59 14.79
C LYS A 46 6.54 -37.48 13.40
N VAL A 47 5.22 -37.60 13.31
CA VAL A 47 4.47 -37.38 12.05
C VAL A 47 4.61 -35.93 11.57
N VAL A 48 4.46 -34.96 12.48
CA VAL A 48 4.62 -33.53 12.17
C VAL A 48 6.07 -33.17 11.82
N ALA A 49 7.05 -33.82 12.44
CA ALA A 49 8.46 -33.64 12.08
C ALA A 49 8.74 -34.12 10.65
N LEU A 50 8.19 -35.27 10.25
CA LEU A 50 8.30 -35.79 8.89
C LEU A 50 7.54 -34.93 7.87
N GLU A 51 6.37 -34.38 8.22
CA GLU A 51 5.64 -33.44 7.35
C GLU A 51 6.42 -32.14 7.08
N LYS A 52 7.15 -31.64 8.09
CA LYS A 52 8.02 -30.46 7.93
C LYS A 52 9.21 -30.71 6.99
N GLU A 53 9.71 -31.94 6.94
CA GLU A 53 10.81 -32.32 6.05
C GLU A 53 10.35 -32.59 4.59
N THR A 54 9.09 -32.99 4.40
CA THR A 54 8.56 -33.37 3.08
C THR A 54 7.32 -32.57 2.71
N ASN A 55 7.51 -31.36 2.17
CA ASN A 55 6.50 -30.43 1.64
C ASN A 55 5.45 -31.10 0.70
N PHE A 56 4.48 -31.83 1.27
CA PHE A 56 3.39 -32.46 0.53
C PHE A 56 2.04 -31.98 1.04
N ALA A 57 1.33 -31.28 0.16
CA ALA A 57 -0.12 -31.13 0.23
C ALA A 57 -0.77 -32.42 -0.28
N ASN A 58 -1.45 -33.17 0.60
CA ASN A 58 -2.50 -34.08 0.14
C ASN A 58 -3.62 -34.19 1.18
N PHE A 59 -4.75 -33.56 0.88
CA PHE A 59 -5.87 -33.29 1.80
C PHE A 59 -6.82 -34.49 2.01
N LYS A 60 -6.59 -35.64 1.37
CA LYS A 60 -7.58 -36.73 1.27
C LYS A 60 -7.47 -37.79 2.37
N GLU A 61 -6.30 -38.00 2.99
CA GLU A 61 -6.13 -39.00 4.07
C GLU A 61 -6.33 -38.43 5.48
N ILE A 62 -6.22 -37.11 5.65
CA ILE A 62 -6.36 -36.43 6.95
C ILE A 62 -7.81 -36.44 7.47
N ASN A 63 -8.80 -36.62 6.59
CA ASN A 63 -10.22 -36.53 6.96
C ASN A 63 -10.82 -37.81 7.56
N THR A 64 -10.19 -38.97 7.42
CA THR A 64 -10.81 -40.24 7.83
C THR A 64 -10.71 -40.50 9.34
N TYR A 65 -9.78 -39.86 10.06
CA TYR A 65 -9.64 -40.00 11.52
C TYR A 65 -10.14 -38.80 12.35
N ARG A 66 -10.66 -37.75 11.71
CA ARG A 66 -11.20 -36.56 12.40
C ARG A 66 -12.53 -36.81 13.14
N LYS A 67 -13.10 -38.02 13.07
CA LYS A 67 -14.42 -38.36 13.63
C LYS A 67 -14.45 -38.89 15.07
N ILE A 68 -13.32 -39.01 15.78
CA ILE A 68 -13.32 -39.44 17.18
C ILE A 68 -12.59 -38.44 18.07
N LYS A 69 -13.26 -37.34 18.45
CA LYS A 69 -12.94 -36.59 19.68
C LYS A 69 -14.06 -35.61 20.08
N ILE A 70 -15.20 -36.14 20.53
CA ILE A 70 -16.03 -35.47 21.54
C ILE A 70 -16.51 -36.55 22.50
N LYS A 71 -15.76 -36.80 23.57
CA LYS A 71 -16.29 -37.22 24.87
C LYS A 71 -15.16 -37.19 25.92
N TYR A 72 -15.28 -36.20 26.80
CA TYR A 72 -14.84 -36.10 28.19
C TYR A 72 -13.38 -36.33 28.63
N THR A 73 -12.89 -35.35 29.40
CA THR A 73 -12.27 -35.53 30.73
C THR A 73 -12.37 -34.18 31.49
N ASN A 74 -13.29 -34.03 32.47
CA ASN A 74 -13.25 -34.30 33.92
C ASN A 74 -12.07 -33.63 34.66
N LYS A 75 -12.30 -32.71 35.63
CA LYS A 75 -12.73 -32.93 37.04
C LYS A 75 -11.81 -33.94 37.75
N ASN A 76 -10.75 -33.47 38.40
CA ASN A 76 -10.69 -33.15 39.83
C ASN A 76 -9.36 -32.45 40.15
N PHE A 77 -9.44 -31.20 40.60
CA PHE A 77 -8.47 -30.54 41.48
C PHE A 77 -9.21 -29.36 42.09
N GLU A 78 -9.67 -29.55 43.33
CA GLU A 78 -10.03 -28.44 44.20
C GLU A 78 -8.73 -27.79 44.66
N ILE A 79 -8.53 -26.53 44.27
CA ILE A 79 -8.12 -25.39 45.11
C ILE A 79 -8.39 -24.12 44.26
N ASN A 80 -9.34 -23.32 44.78
CA ASN A 80 -9.67 -21.90 44.58
C ASN A 80 -9.51 -21.14 43.23
N LYS A 81 -10.64 -20.51 42.82
CA LYS A 81 -10.87 -19.33 41.93
C LYS A 81 -10.19 -19.16 40.55
N ASP A 82 -9.05 -19.77 40.23
CA ASP A 82 -8.27 -19.44 39.00
C ASP A 82 -8.61 -20.29 37.75
N ASN A 83 -9.34 -21.38 37.93
CA ASN A 83 -9.66 -22.35 36.86
C ASN A 83 -10.59 -21.83 35.74
N LYS A 84 -11.33 -20.73 36.01
CA LYS A 84 -12.17 -20.09 34.99
C LYS A 84 -11.31 -19.30 34.00
N LEU A 85 -10.38 -18.49 34.50
CA LEU A 85 -9.42 -17.69 33.71
C LEU A 85 -8.56 -18.56 32.78
N LEU A 86 -8.08 -19.70 33.27
CA LEU A 86 -7.26 -20.62 32.48
C LEU A 86 -8.05 -21.30 31.33
N LYS A 87 -9.31 -21.68 31.58
CA LYS A 87 -10.24 -22.12 30.53
C LYS A 87 -10.60 -20.99 29.56
N PHE A 88 -10.58 -19.73 30.01
CA PHE A 88 -10.84 -18.55 29.19
C PHE A 88 -9.67 -18.20 28.26
N GLU A 89 -8.43 -18.23 28.74
CA GLU A 89 -7.23 -18.04 27.91
C GLU A 89 -7.10 -19.10 26.82
N GLN A 90 -7.37 -20.37 27.16
CA GLN A 90 -7.34 -21.46 26.17
C GLN A 90 -8.39 -21.28 25.06
N LYS A 91 -9.56 -20.72 25.38
CA LYS A 91 -10.64 -20.46 24.40
C LYS A 91 -10.35 -19.20 23.56
N PHE A 92 -9.70 -18.20 24.15
CA PHE A 92 -9.21 -16.99 23.48
C PHE A 92 -8.10 -17.33 22.47
N ASN A 93 -7.10 -18.12 22.89
CA ASN A 93 -6.02 -18.58 22.04
C ASN A 93 -6.52 -19.41 20.86
N LYS A 94 -7.56 -20.24 21.05
CA LYS A 94 -8.23 -20.97 19.95
C LYS A 94 -8.90 -20.03 18.94
N THR A 95 -9.49 -18.94 19.39
CA THR A 95 -10.18 -17.99 18.51
C THR A 95 -9.18 -17.14 17.72
N GLN A 96 -8.10 -16.68 18.36
CA GLN A 96 -6.99 -16.02 17.68
C GLN A 96 -6.26 -16.94 16.68
N GLN A 97 -6.11 -18.22 17.01
CA GLN A 97 -5.55 -19.21 16.06
C GLN A 97 -6.41 -19.38 14.81
N ILE A 98 -7.74 -19.40 14.94
CA ILE A 98 -8.66 -19.48 13.79
C ILE A 98 -8.54 -18.24 12.89
N ASP A 99 -8.48 -17.04 13.48
CA ASP A 99 -8.31 -15.80 12.72
C ASP A 99 -6.94 -15.73 12.03
N LYS A 100 -5.89 -16.24 12.67
CA LYS A 100 -4.54 -16.35 12.08
C LYS A 100 -4.51 -17.32 10.90
N ILE A 101 -5.10 -18.52 11.05
CA ILE A 101 -5.20 -19.53 9.99
C ILE A 101 -6.01 -19.00 8.79
N ASN A 102 -7.10 -18.25 9.04
CA ASN A 102 -7.92 -17.65 7.98
C ASN A 102 -7.17 -16.53 7.24
N ASN A 103 -6.41 -15.71 7.96
CA ASN A 103 -5.55 -14.70 7.34
C ASN A 103 -4.44 -15.33 6.50
N GLU A 104 -3.78 -16.37 7.01
CA GLU A 104 -2.76 -17.13 6.27
C GLU A 104 -3.34 -17.80 5.02
N ALA A 105 -4.55 -18.37 5.10
CA ALA A 105 -5.26 -18.93 3.94
C ALA A 105 -5.64 -17.86 2.88
N SER A 106 -6.01 -16.65 3.32
CA SER A 106 -6.28 -15.52 2.42
C SER A 106 -5.03 -14.97 1.72
N VAL A 107 -3.86 -15.11 2.36
CA VAL A 107 -2.56 -14.74 1.80
C VAL A 107 -2.06 -15.81 0.83
N LEU A 108 -2.29 -17.10 1.13
CA LEU A 108 -1.94 -18.21 0.24
C LEU A 108 -2.78 -18.21 -1.05
N THR A 109 -4.06 -17.87 -0.97
CA THR A 109 -4.94 -17.73 -2.14
C THR A 109 -4.56 -16.54 -3.04
N GLN A 110 -3.93 -15.48 -2.51
CA GLN A 110 -3.36 -14.39 -3.32
C GLN A 110 -2.08 -14.78 -4.09
N LYS A 111 -1.44 -15.90 -3.74
CA LYS A 111 -0.15 -16.32 -4.32
C LYS A 111 -0.31 -17.17 -5.60
N VAL A 112 -1.54 -17.53 -5.97
CA VAL A 112 -1.85 -18.33 -7.16
C VAL A 112 -2.27 -17.42 -8.31
N ILE A 113 -1.40 -17.31 -9.31
CA ILE A 113 -1.63 -16.52 -10.54
C ILE A 113 -2.50 -17.35 -11.47
N PHE A 114 -3.84 -17.23 -11.40
CA PHE A 114 -4.77 -17.56 -12.50
C PHE A 114 -6.16 -16.96 -12.24
N ASN A 115 -6.70 -16.25 -13.24
CA ASN A 115 -8.04 -15.62 -13.33
C ASN A 115 -8.49 -14.74 -12.13
N SER A 116 -8.21 -13.45 -12.25
CA SER A 116 -8.59 -12.35 -11.34
C SER A 116 -10.08 -12.34 -10.98
N PHE A 117 -10.98 -12.77 -11.87
CA PHE A 117 -12.42 -12.81 -11.59
C PHE A 117 -12.86 -13.97 -10.68
N LYS A 118 -12.27 -15.17 -10.83
CA LYS A 118 -12.57 -16.31 -9.94
C LYS A 118 -12.05 -16.05 -8.53
N ILE A 119 -10.87 -15.44 -8.39
CA ILE A 119 -10.30 -15.03 -7.09
C ILE A 119 -11.19 -13.98 -6.41
N PHE A 120 -11.77 -13.06 -7.18
CA PHE A 120 -12.71 -12.06 -6.66
C PHE A 120 -13.98 -12.71 -6.09
N ILE A 121 -14.60 -13.63 -6.83
CA ILE A 121 -15.78 -14.39 -6.35
C ILE A 121 -15.45 -15.23 -5.12
N ILE A 122 -14.31 -15.92 -5.12
CA ILE A 122 -13.85 -16.72 -3.98
C ILE A 122 -13.62 -15.83 -2.74
N ASN A 123 -13.02 -14.64 -2.90
CA ASN A 123 -12.85 -13.69 -1.81
C ASN A 123 -14.19 -13.17 -1.27
N ILE A 124 -15.16 -12.88 -2.14
CA ILE A 124 -16.52 -12.49 -1.72
C ILE A 124 -17.16 -13.64 -0.92
N TYR A 125 -17.08 -14.86 -1.44
CA TYR A 125 -17.62 -16.05 -0.80
C TYR A 125 -17.01 -16.29 0.60
N PHE A 126 -15.68 -16.23 0.72
CA PHE A 126 -15.01 -16.33 2.03
C PHE A 126 -15.38 -15.19 2.98
N LYS A 127 -15.54 -13.97 2.47
CA LYS A 127 -15.93 -12.81 3.30
C LYS A 127 -17.36 -12.96 3.82
N ILE A 128 -18.28 -13.47 3.00
CA ILE A 128 -19.66 -13.78 3.38
C ILE A 128 -19.68 -14.89 4.44
N ILE A 129 -18.95 -16.00 4.20
CA ILE A 129 -18.82 -17.08 5.18
C ILE A 129 -18.26 -16.53 6.50
N ASN A 130 -17.21 -15.71 6.45
CA ASN A 130 -16.60 -15.15 7.64
C ASN A 130 -17.57 -14.23 8.40
N LEU A 131 -18.41 -13.47 7.69
CA LEU A 131 -19.50 -12.69 8.31
C LEU A 131 -20.51 -13.59 9.03
N PHE A 132 -20.93 -14.70 8.41
CA PHE A 132 -21.84 -15.66 9.03
C PHE A 132 -21.22 -16.36 10.24
N TYR A 133 -19.95 -16.79 10.13
CA TYR A 133 -19.21 -17.37 11.26
C TYR A 133 -19.05 -16.38 12.40
N LYS A 134 -18.69 -15.12 12.11
CA LYS A 134 -18.55 -14.06 13.12
C LYS A 134 -19.88 -13.78 13.82
N LYS A 135 -20.98 -13.72 13.07
CA LYS A 135 -22.34 -13.52 13.62
C LYS A 135 -22.77 -14.72 14.47
N LYS A 136 -22.59 -15.96 13.98
CA LYS A 136 -22.87 -17.19 14.73
C LYS A 136 -22.03 -17.27 16.00
N ASN A 137 -20.75 -16.92 15.95
CA ASN A 137 -19.85 -16.91 17.10
C ASN A 137 -20.25 -15.85 18.14
N LYS A 138 -20.69 -14.66 17.68
CA LYS A 138 -21.21 -13.61 18.56
C LYS A 138 -22.49 -14.03 19.28
N ILE A 139 -23.37 -14.78 18.60
CA ILE A 139 -24.61 -15.33 19.16
C ILE A 139 -24.32 -16.46 20.15
N VAL A 140 -23.52 -17.46 19.76
CA VAL A 140 -23.16 -18.61 20.62
C VAL A 140 -22.44 -18.16 21.88
N ASN A 141 -21.58 -17.14 21.79
CA ASN A 141 -20.84 -16.59 22.91
C ASN A 141 -21.45 -15.29 23.46
N TYR A 142 -22.75 -15.06 23.28
CA TYR A 142 -23.41 -13.82 23.71
C TYR A 142 -23.18 -13.52 25.21
N LYS A 143 -23.39 -14.51 26.09
CA LYS A 143 -23.12 -14.36 27.53
C LYS A 143 -21.67 -14.00 27.82
N TYR A 144 -20.73 -14.56 27.06
CA TYR A 144 -19.29 -14.29 27.20
C TYR A 144 -18.93 -12.88 26.72
N ASN A 145 -19.43 -12.45 25.56
CA ASN A 145 -19.23 -11.09 25.05
C ASN A 145 -19.82 -10.04 25.99
N LYS A 146 -20.98 -10.33 26.60
CA LYS A 146 -21.61 -9.46 27.60
C LYS A 146 -20.80 -9.35 28.90
N LEU A 147 -20.18 -10.45 29.34
CA LEU A 147 -19.28 -10.45 30.51
C LEU A 147 -17.97 -9.72 30.22
N LEU A 148 -17.41 -9.88 29.02
CA LEU A 148 -16.26 -9.13 28.54
C LEU A 148 -16.55 -7.64 28.45
N GLU A 149 -17.69 -7.25 27.88
CA GLU A 149 -18.09 -5.84 27.83
C GLU A 149 -18.22 -5.27 29.24
N LYS A 150 -18.81 -6.01 30.19
CA LYS A 150 -18.86 -5.59 31.58
C LYS A 150 -17.47 -5.45 32.21
N GLN A 151 -16.55 -6.40 31.98
CA GLN A 151 -15.18 -6.32 32.49
C GLN A 151 -14.41 -5.16 31.86
N ILE A 152 -14.47 -4.98 30.54
CA ILE A 152 -13.84 -3.86 29.84
C ILE A 152 -14.41 -2.54 30.33
N LEU A 153 -15.71 -2.45 30.55
CA LEU A 153 -16.37 -1.24 31.06
C LEU A 153 -15.96 -0.97 32.52
N PHE A 154 -15.80 -2.01 33.34
CA PHE A 154 -15.27 -1.92 34.69
C PHE A 154 -13.79 -1.51 34.72
N THR A 155 -12.94 -2.10 33.88
CA THR A 155 -11.53 -1.72 33.75
C THR A 155 -11.36 -0.29 33.21
N ASN A 156 -12.16 0.11 32.21
CA ASN A 156 -12.13 1.48 31.68
C ASN A 156 -12.60 2.50 32.74
N THR A 157 -13.62 2.16 33.53
CA THR A 157 -14.09 3.03 34.61
C THR A 157 -13.08 3.13 35.76
N MET A 158 -12.39 2.03 36.09
CA MET A 158 -11.24 2.04 37.02
C MET A 158 -10.06 2.87 36.51
N ALA A 159 -9.82 2.88 35.19
CA ALA A 159 -8.82 3.73 34.55
C ALA A 159 -9.27 5.20 34.39
N GLY A 160 -10.45 5.58 34.91
CA GLY A 160 -10.99 6.93 34.81
C GLY A 160 -11.55 7.31 33.43
N GLU A 161 -11.57 6.39 32.46
CA GLU A 161 -12.27 6.49 31.18
C GLU A 161 -13.75 6.12 31.36
N THR A 162 -14.56 7.11 31.75
CA THR A 162 -16.02 6.98 31.75
C THR A 162 -16.56 6.88 30.31
N PHE A 163 -17.69 6.18 30.13
CA PHE A 163 -18.38 6.11 28.84
C PHE A 163 -18.55 7.50 28.21
N TRP A 164 -18.93 8.49 29.02
CA TRP A 164 -19.06 9.88 28.62
C TRP A 164 -17.75 10.51 28.14
N LYS A 165 -16.62 10.32 28.83
CA LYS A 165 -15.31 10.82 28.36
C LYS A 165 -14.90 10.21 27.02
N LYS A 166 -15.20 8.92 26.79
CA LYS A 166 -14.92 8.26 25.51
C LYS A 166 -15.84 8.74 24.40
N PHE A 167 -17.11 8.97 24.70
CA PHE A 167 -18.08 9.52 23.75
C PHE A 167 -17.74 10.96 23.39
N THR A 168 -17.50 11.84 24.38
CA THR A 168 -17.11 13.23 24.13
C THR A 168 -15.80 13.33 23.36
N ARG A 169 -14.77 12.56 23.71
CA ARG A 169 -13.50 12.52 22.96
C ARG A 169 -13.72 12.12 21.50
N LYS A 170 -14.50 11.07 21.24
CA LYS A 170 -14.79 10.61 19.87
C LYS A 170 -15.66 11.60 19.09
N SER A 171 -16.63 12.22 19.74
CA SER A 171 -17.48 13.25 19.12
C SER A 171 -16.66 14.49 18.78
N ILE A 172 -15.81 14.98 19.69
CA ILE A 172 -14.89 16.10 19.43
C ILE A 172 -13.95 15.77 18.26
N GLN A 173 -13.31 14.60 18.29
CA GLN A 173 -12.46 14.13 17.18
C GLN A 173 -13.24 14.04 15.87
N GLY A 174 -14.47 13.51 15.91
CA GLY A 174 -15.33 13.36 14.74
C GLY A 174 -15.75 14.71 14.15
N THR A 175 -16.20 15.65 14.98
CA THR A 175 -16.57 17.00 14.58
C THR A 175 -15.38 17.75 14.01
N PHE A 176 -14.22 17.68 14.67
CA PHE A 176 -12.98 18.29 14.18
C PHE A 176 -12.58 17.74 12.81
N LEU A 177 -12.57 16.41 12.66
CA LEU A 177 -12.25 15.75 11.39
C LEU A 177 -13.26 16.11 10.29
N PHE A 178 -14.55 16.23 10.61
CA PHE A 178 -15.58 16.66 9.68
C PHE A 178 -15.33 18.09 9.21
N PHE A 179 -15.08 19.03 10.13
CA PHE A 179 -14.78 20.41 9.78
C PHE A 179 -13.53 20.54 8.90
N MET A 180 -12.47 19.83 9.26
CA MET A 180 -11.25 19.77 8.44
C MET A 180 -11.52 19.18 7.06
N ALA A 181 -12.33 18.12 6.96
CA ALA A 181 -12.72 17.55 5.67
C ALA A 181 -13.49 18.55 4.81
N VAL A 182 -14.43 19.30 5.39
CA VAL A 182 -15.17 20.36 4.68
C VAL A 182 -14.23 21.43 4.16
N ILE A 183 -13.31 21.95 5.00
CA ILE A 183 -12.33 22.97 4.60
C ILE A 183 -11.45 22.48 3.44
N ILE A 184 -11.01 21.21 3.49
CA ILE A 184 -10.14 20.63 2.45
C ILE A 184 -10.90 20.37 1.15
N ILE A 185 -12.15 19.88 1.23
CA ILE A 185 -12.96 19.53 0.05
C ILE A 185 -13.51 20.79 -0.63
N PHE A 186 -13.75 21.85 0.12
CA PHE A 186 -14.43 23.06 -0.36
C PHE A 186 -13.80 23.67 -1.62
N PRO A 187 -12.47 23.89 -1.73
CA PRO A 187 -11.85 24.39 -2.95
C PRO A 187 -12.05 23.49 -4.17
N PHE A 188 -12.06 22.16 -4.00
CA PHE A 188 -12.30 21.22 -5.10
C PHE A 188 -13.77 21.23 -5.53
N TYR A 189 -14.68 21.35 -4.57
CA TYR A 189 -16.11 21.55 -4.84
C TYR A 189 -16.32 22.83 -5.63
N TRP A 190 -15.73 23.95 -5.20
CA TRP A 190 -15.80 25.23 -5.88
C TRP A 190 -15.21 25.17 -7.28
N MET A 191 -14.06 24.51 -7.46
CA MET A 191 -13.42 24.31 -8.75
C MET A 191 -14.31 23.54 -9.73
N ILE A 192 -14.95 22.45 -9.28
CA ILE A 192 -15.86 21.65 -10.12
C ILE A 192 -17.13 22.44 -10.45
N LEU A 193 -17.71 23.18 -9.50
CA LEU A 193 -18.88 24.02 -9.78
C LEU A 193 -18.55 25.14 -10.77
N THR A 194 -17.41 25.80 -10.59
CA THR A 194 -17.00 26.92 -11.43
C THR A 194 -16.70 26.47 -12.86
N SER A 195 -16.21 25.25 -13.06
CA SER A 195 -15.95 24.71 -14.41
C SER A 195 -17.22 24.38 -15.20
N VAL A 196 -18.38 24.27 -14.55
CA VAL A 196 -19.68 24.01 -15.20
C VAL A 196 -20.61 25.22 -15.19
N ARG A 197 -20.13 26.40 -14.78
CA ARG A 197 -20.90 27.65 -14.81
C ARG A 197 -20.92 28.25 -16.21
N GLY A 198 -22.08 28.82 -16.56
CA GLY A 198 -22.20 29.73 -17.70
C GLY A 198 -21.27 30.94 -17.56
N LEU A 199 -20.82 31.47 -18.69
CA LEU A 199 -19.91 32.63 -18.75
C LEU A 199 -20.56 33.93 -18.27
N ASP A 200 -21.86 34.03 -18.53
CA ASP A 200 -22.74 35.12 -18.14
C ASP A 200 -22.84 35.30 -16.62
N GLU A 201 -22.43 34.31 -15.82
CA GLU A 201 -22.43 34.40 -14.36
C GLU A 201 -21.17 35.06 -13.76
N PHE A 202 -20.14 35.32 -14.57
CA PHE A 202 -18.90 35.94 -14.09
C PHE A 202 -18.94 37.47 -14.25
N ASP A 203 -19.72 38.12 -13.38
CA ASP A 203 -19.75 39.58 -13.29
C ASP A 203 -18.68 40.10 -12.32
N PRO A 204 -17.75 40.97 -12.76
CA PRO A 204 -16.73 41.57 -11.90
C PRO A 204 -17.27 42.50 -10.81
N LEU A 205 -18.54 42.93 -10.93
CA LEU A 205 -19.19 43.86 -10.01
C LEU A 205 -20.05 43.16 -8.97
N SER A 206 -20.29 41.86 -9.09
CA SER A 206 -21.08 41.08 -8.12
C SER A 206 -20.35 39.79 -7.69
N PRO A 207 -20.40 39.43 -6.40
CA PRO A 207 -19.80 38.19 -5.95
C PRO A 207 -20.50 37.00 -6.58
N THR A 208 -19.72 36.05 -7.10
CA THR A 208 -20.26 34.82 -7.69
C THR A 208 -21.13 34.08 -6.68
N SER A 209 -22.38 33.82 -7.06
CA SER A 209 -23.34 33.07 -6.22
C SER A 209 -22.73 31.73 -5.78
N PHE A 210 -23.13 31.21 -4.62
CA PHE A 210 -22.65 29.91 -4.14
C PHE A 210 -23.09 28.76 -5.07
N PHE A 211 -24.28 28.86 -5.65
CA PHE A 211 -24.83 27.90 -6.60
C PHE A 211 -24.84 28.48 -8.02
N PRO A 212 -24.58 27.66 -9.04
CA PRO A 212 -24.71 28.07 -10.44
C PRO A 212 -26.17 28.32 -10.78
N ASN A 213 -26.44 29.38 -11.56
CA ASN A 213 -27.77 29.64 -12.11
C ASN A 213 -28.03 28.74 -13.33
N SER A 214 -26.98 28.36 -14.04
CA SER A 214 -26.97 27.47 -15.19
C SER A 214 -25.82 26.47 -15.11
N LEU A 215 -26.10 25.21 -15.39
CA LEU A 215 -25.09 24.16 -15.53
C LEU A 215 -24.85 23.93 -17.02
N THR A 216 -23.63 24.23 -17.48
CA THR A 216 -23.23 24.13 -18.88
C THR A 216 -21.89 23.41 -19.02
N TRP A 217 -21.66 22.78 -20.18
CA TRP A 217 -20.39 22.13 -20.52
C TRP A 217 -19.55 22.94 -21.52
N ASP A 218 -19.98 24.16 -21.83
CA ASP A 218 -19.37 25.08 -22.80
C ASP A 218 -17.87 25.30 -22.52
N ALA A 219 -17.50 25.45 -21.24
CA ALA A 219 -16.10 25.58 -20.84
C ALA A 219 -15.23 24.38 -21.26
N TYR A 220 -15.79 23.16 -21.27
CA TYR A 220 -15.04 21.99 -21.72
C TYR A 220 -14.97 21.93 -23.25
N GLU A 221 -16.06 22.22 -23.96
CA GLU A 221 -16.06 22.27 -25.42
C GLU A 221 -15.03 23.29 -25.93
N LYS A 222 -15.03 24.50 -25.37
CA LYS A 222 -14.06 25.55 -25.67
C LYS A 222 -12.64 25.18 -25.27
N LEU A 223 -12.44 24.39 -24.21
CA LEU A 223 -11.11 23.88 -23.87
C LEU A 223 -10.58 22.95 -24.97
N PHE A 224 -11.41 22.07 -25.50
CA PHE A 224 -11.02 21.18 -26.60
C PHE A 224 -10.82 21.96 -27.91
N GLU A 225 -11.62 22.98 -28.19
CA GLU A 225 -11.46 23.87 -29.34
C GLU A 225 -10.17 24.71 -29.24
N TYR A 226 -9.90 25.31 -28.09
CA TYR A 226 -8.69 26.09 -27.83
C TYR A 226 -7.43 25.26 -28.09
N VAL A 227 -7.44 24.00 -27.67
CA VAL A 227 -6.30 23.10 -27.85
C VAL A 227 -6.23 22.52 -29.27
N GLY A 228 -7.38 22.25 -29.90
CA GLY A 228 -7.46 21.61 -31.22
C GLY A 228 -7.44 22.57 -32.42
N GLY A 229 -7.67 23.86 -32.20
CA GLY A 229 -7.78 24.87 -33.25
C GLY A 229 -6.44 25.33 -33.80
N SER A 230 -6.46 25.86 -35.04
CA SER A 230 -5.28 26.42 -35.72
C SER A 230 -4.62 27.58 -34.96
N SER A 231 -5.35 28.22 -34.04
CA SER A 231 -4.90 29.35 -33.22
C SER A 231 -4.27 28.94 -31.89
N SER A 232 -4.15 27.64 -31.60
CA SER A 232 -3.53 27.14 -30.38
C SER A 232 -2.05 27.53 -30.28
N MET A 233 -1.61 28.00 -29.11
CA MET A 233 -0.19 28.27 -28.82
C MET A 233 0.67 27.01 -28.94
N PHE A 234 0.07 25.83 -28.70
CA PHE A 234 0.74 24.55 -28.78
C PHE A 234 0.19 23.72 -29.94
N LYS A 235 1.07 23.26 -30.83
CA LYS A 235 0.69 22.43 -31.98
C LYS A 235 0.48 20.95 -31.59
N VAL A 236 -0.22 20.69 -30.49
CA VAL A 236 -0.48 19.34 -29.97
C VAL A 236 -1.94 19.20 -29.54
N THR A 237 -2.51 18.01 -29.75
CA THR A 237 -3.90 17.71 -29.37
C THR A 237 -4.06 17.50 -27.87
N MET A 238 -5.28 17.65 -27.36
CA MET A 238 -5.60 17.48 -25.94
C MET A 238 -5.16 16.11 -25.41
N GLN A 239 -5.37 15.05 -26.21
CA GLN A 239 -4.94 13.69 -25.85
C GLN A 239 -3.42 13.60 -25.66
N ARG A 240 -2.65 14.34 -26.46
CA ARG A 240 -1.19 14.31 -26.41
C ARG A 240 -0.65 14.97 -25.14
N PHE A 241 -1.28 16.01 -24.61
CA PHE A 241 -0.93 16.57 -23.30
C PHE A 241 -1.03 15.55 -22.17
N PHE A 242 -2.11 14.75 -22.15
CA PHE A 242 -2.27 13.67 -21.17
C PHE A 242 -1.21 12.58 -21.34
N ILE A 243 -1.02 12.10 -22.57
CA ILE A 243 -0.05 11.04 -22.87
C ILE A 243 1.36 11.50 -22.51
N ASN A 244 1.76 12.71 -22.90
CA ASN A 244 3.07 13.28 -22.56
C ASN A 244 3.26 13.34 -21.05
N SER A 245 2.28 13.88 -20.32
CA SER A 245 2.37 14.01 -18.85
C SER A 245 2.52 12.64 -18.17
N ILE A 246 1.77 11.64 -18.62
CA ILE A 246 1.89 10.25 -18.14
C ILE A 246 3.28 9.70 -18.48
N LEU A 247 3.70 9.78 -19.75
CA LEU A 247 4.97 9.20 -20.19
C LEU A 247 6.17 9.84 -19.48
N ILE A 248 6.21 11.17 -19.40
CA ILE A 248 7.30 11.92 -18.76
C ILE A 248 7.33 11.62 -17.26
N SER A 249 6.17 11.66 -16.58
CA SER A 249 6.12 11.39 -15.14
C SER A 249 6.51 9.96 -14.78
N PHE A 250 6.04 8.96 -15.55
CA PHE A 250 6.43 7.56 -15.36
C PHE A 250 7.90 7.31 -15.70
N ALA A 251 8.39 7.81 -16.83
CA ALA A 251 9.77 7.59 -17.24
C ALA A 251 10.75 8.22 -16.24
N THR A 252 10.50 9.47 -15.84
CA THR A 252 11.29 10.17 -14.82
C THR A 252 11.29 9.37 -13.52
N THR A 253 10.11 8.96 -13.04
CA THR A 253 9.97 8.20 -11.79
C THR A 253 10.69 6.84 -11.84
N ILE A 254 10.53 6.08 -12.92
CA ILE A 254 11.13 4.75 -13.06
C ILE A 254 12.65 4.87 -13.10
N LEU A 255 13.19 5.75 -13.94
CA LEU A 255 14.64 5.95 -14.05
C LEU A 255 15.22 6.48 -12.74
N GLN A 256 14.54 7.43 -12.10
CA GLN A 256 14.92 7.94 -10.78
C GLN A 256 14.97 6.84 -9.72
N LEU A 257 13.98 5.96 -9.68
CA LEU A 257 13.95 4.84 -8.74
C LEU A 257 15.04 3.81 -9.04
N LEU A 258 15.29 3.49 -10.31
CA LEU A 258 16.36 2.57 -10.68
C LEU A 258 17.71 3.06 -10.15
N VAL A 259 18.02 4.34 -10.37
CA VAL A 259 19.23 4.98 -9.83
C VAL A 259 19.21 4.97 -8.30
N SER A 260 18.10 5.39 -7.69
CA SER A 260 17.98 5.54 -6.23
C SER A 260 18.08 4.22 -5.47
N VAL A 261 17.48 3.15 -6.00
CA VAL A 261 17.51 1.82 -5.41
C VAL A 261 18.93 1.24 -5.47
N VAL A 262 19.60 1.36 -6.61
CA VAL A 262 20.97 0.83 -6.77
C VAL A 262 21.95 1.62 -5.91
N ALA A 263 21.90 2.95 -5.96
CA ALA A 263 22.76 3.82 -5.15
C ALA A 263 22.50 3.63 -3.65
N GLY A 264 21.23 3.61 -3.24
CA GLY A 264 20.83 3.38 -1.85
C GLY A 264 21.27 2.01 -1.33
N PHE A 265 21.13 0.95 -2.13
CA PHE A 265 21.62 -0.37 -1.78
C PHE A 265 23.14 -0.38 -1.57
N GLY A 266 23.89 0.27 -2.49
CA GLY A 266 25.33 0.42 -2.40
C GLY A 266 25.75 1.14 -1.11
N LEU A 267 25.15 2.30 -0.83
CA LEU A 267 25.43 3.09 0.39
C LEU A 267 25.10 2.30 1.66
N ALA A 268 24.02 1.53 1.69
CA ALA A 268 23.66 0.74 2.88
C ALA A 268 24.59 -0.47 3.11
N ASN A 269 25.10 -1.08 2.04
CA ASN A 269 25.74 -2.39 2.10
C ASN A 269 27.26 -2.38 1.92
N TRP A 270 27.81 -1.35 1.32
CA TRP A 270 29.25 -1.20 1.08
C TRP A 270 29.77 -0.02 1.89
N LYS A 271 30.40 -0.35 3.02
CA LYS A 271 31.12 0.61 3.82
C LYS A 271 32.45 0.92 3.14
N THR A 272 32.48 1.96 2.32
CA THR A 272 33.71 2.46 1.71
C THR A 272 34.29 3.57 2.60
N LYS A 273 35.62 3.71 2.61
CA LYS A 273 36.30 4.77 3.39
C LYS A 273 35.76 6.20 3.09
N PRO A 274 35.42 6.59 1.83
CA PRO A 274 34.86 7.91 1.54
C PRO A 274 33.35 8.03 1.76
N GLN A 275 32.66 7.04 2.33
CA GLN A 275 31.19 7.07 2.45
C GLN A 275 30.67 8.32 3.18
N GLY A 276 31.37 8.77 4.23
CA GLY A 276 31.01 10.00 4.94
C GLY A 276 31.05 11.24 4.05
N VAL A 277 32.10 11.36 3.21
CA VAL A 277 32.25 12.47 2.27
C VAL A 277 31.16 12.44 1.21
N ILE A 278 30.86 11.26 0.65
CA ILE A 278 29.78 11.11 -0.35
C ILE A 278 28.44 11.55 0.25
N LEU A 279 28.12 11.14 1.47
CA LEU A 279 26.88 11.55 2.13
C LEU A 279 26.85 13.06 2.40
N ILE A 280 27.96 13.65 2.87
CA ILE A 280 28.06 15.11 3.09
C ILE A 280 27.81 15.87 1.79
N VAL A 281 28.47 15.49 0.70
CA VAL A 281 28.30 16.13 -0.62
C VAL A 281 26.85 15.98 -1.11
N MET A 282 26.26 14.80 -0.96
CA MET A 282 24.86 14.58 -1.30
C MET A 282 23.92 15.48 -0.48
N PHE A 283 24.08 15.56 0.83
CA PHE A 283 23.23 16.43 1.63
C PHE A 283 23.44 17.92 1.35
N ALA A 284 24.66 18.33 1.05
CA ALA A 284 24.97 19.70 0.66
C ALA A 284 24.17 20.13 -0.58
N THR A 285 23.97 19.24 -1.57
CA THR A 285 23.15 19.57 -2.76
C THR A 285 21.66 19.66 -2.46
N VAL A 286 21.15 18.97 -1.43
CA VAL A 286 19.75 19.12 -0.98
C VAL A 286 19.51 20.44 -0.24
N MET A 287 20.55 21.02 0.37
CA MET A 287 20.44 22.31 1.06
C MET A 287 20.33 23.49 0.09
N VAL A 288 20.80 23.32 -1.15
CA VAL A 288 20.64 24.32 -2.21
C VAL A 288 19.26 24.11 -2.85
N PRO A 289 18.38 25.13 -2.87
CA PRO A 289 17.10 25.04 -3.57
C PRO A 289 17.32 24.74 -5.06
N GLY A 290 16.60 23.77 -5.61
CA GLY A 290 16.75 23.36 -7.02
C GLY A 290 16.48 24.50 -8.01
N GLU A 291 15.61 25.44 -7.60
CA GLU A 291 15.21 26.64 -8.30
C GLU A 291 16.38 27.61 -8.47
N ALA A 292 17.31 27.67 -7.51
CA ALA A 292 18.53 28.46 -7.63
C ALA A 292 19.51 27.87 -8.66
N MET A 293 19.45 26.54 -8.88
CA MET A 293 20.33 25.83 -9.82
C MET A 293 19.77 25.80 -11.25
N ILE A 294 18.57 26.35 -11.48
CA ILE A 294 17.83 26.12 -12.71
C ILE A 294 18.51 26.67 -13.97
N ILE A 295 19.15 27.83 -13.87
CA ILE A 295 19.85 28.46 -15.00
C ILE A 295 21.03 27.60 -15.44
N GLY A 296 21.82 27.11 -14.47
CA GLY A 296 22.93 26.20 -14.75
C GLY A 296 22.45 24.90 -15.41
N GLN A 297 21.38 24.31 -14.87
CA GLN A 297 20.76 23.11 -15.44
C GLN A 297 20.25 23.34 -16.87
N TYR A 298 19.64 24.49 -17.14
CA TYR A 298 19.19 24.86 -18.50
C TYR A 298 20.37 24.95 -19.48
N ILE A 299 21.46 25.60 -19.08
CA ILE A 299 22.68 25.73 -19.91
C ILE A 299 23.20 24.34 -20.29
N TYR A 300 23.31 23.41 -19.34
CA TYR A 300 23.77 22.05 -19.63
C TYR A 300 22.85 21.32 -20.61
N ILE A 301 21.54 21.46 -20.48
CA ILE A 301 20.57 20.79 -21.35
C ILE A 301 20.61 21.34 -22.78
N VAL A 302 20.84 22.65 -22.93
CA VAL A 302 21.08 23.27 -24.23
C VAL A 302 22.41 22.79 -24.83
N GLN A 303 23.49 22.76 -24.05
CA GLN A 303 24.80 22.28 -24.51
C GLN A 303 24.78 20.81 -24.93
N LEU A 304 23.99 19.97 -24.24
CA LEU A 304 23.79 18.57 -24.60
C LEU A 304 22.87 18.38 -25.83
N GLY A 305 22.32 19.46 -26.39
CA GLY A 305 21.39 19.39 -27.52
C GLY A 305 20.04 18.76 -27.18
N LEU A 306 19.68 18.69 -25.89
CA LEU A 306 18.46 18.03 -25.43
C LEU A 306 17.24 18.96 -25.37
N LYS A 307 17.41 20.28 -25.57
CA LYS A 307 16.32 21.27 -25.56
C LYS A 307 15.16 20.85 -26.47
N ASN A 308 13.92 21.13 -26.08
CA ASN A 308 12.69 20.77 -26.81
C ASN A 308 12.43 19.25 -26.99
N THR A 309 13.24 18.37 -26.39
CA THR A 309 13.07 16.91 -26.48
C THR A 309 12.49 16.31 -25.20
N PHE A 310 11.94 15.11 -25.29
CA PHE A 310 11.54 14.28 -24.15
C PHE A 310 12.63 14.19 -23.07
N TRP A 311 13.89 14.02 -23.49
CA TRP A 311 15.02 13.81 -22.57
C TRP A 311 15.35 15.04 -21.73
N SER A 312 15.04 16.25 -22.21
CA SER A 312 15.20 17.47 -21.40
C SER A 312 14.37 17.45 -20.11
N LEU A 313 13.28 16.70 -20.08
CA LEU A 313 12.35 16.61 -18.95
C LEU A 313 12.68 15.46 -18.02
N VAL A 314 13.45 14.48 -18.48
CA VAL A 314 13.72 13.23 -17.76
C VAL A 314 15.12 13.25 -17.15
N VAL A 315 16.15 13.48 -17.98
CA VAL A 315 17.56 13.31 -17.62
C VAL A 315 17.96 14.10 -16.37
N PRO A 316 17.56 15.38 -16.19
CA PRO A 316 17.99 16.13 -15.01
C PRO A 316 17.49 15.57 -13.67
N PHE A 317 16.38 14.82 -13.68
CA PHE A 317 15.69 14.40 -12.46
C PHE A 317 15.87 12.91 -12.13
N ILE A 318 16.60 12.15 -12.95
CA ILE A 318 16.89 10.73 -12.66
C ILE A 318 17.80 10.54 -11.45
N SER A 319 18.52 11.58 -11.01
CA SER A 319 19.34 11.53 -9.80
C SER A 319 18.72 12.44 -8.74
N ASN A 320 18.00 11.83 -7.79
CA ASN A 320 17.37 12.54 -6.70
C ASN A 320 17.99 12.08 -5.37
N VAL A 321 18.74 12.97 -4.73
CA VAL A 321 19.46 12.67 -3.48
C VAL A 321 18.53 12.21 -2.36
N PHE A 322 17.38 12.88 -2.19
CA PHE A 322 16.41 12.51 -1.17
C PHE A 322 15.90 11.08 -1.38
N SER A 323 15.64 10.68 -2.62
CA SER A 323 15.22 9.32 -2.95
C SER A 323 16.32 8.29 -2.71
N ILE A 324 17.57 8.61 -3.05
CA ILE A 324 18.74 7.76 -2.76
C ILE A 324 18.87 7.57 -1.24
N TYR A 325 18.73 8.64 -0.46
CA TYR A 325 18.81 8.61 0.99
C TYR A 325 17.69 7.76 1.61
N LEU A 326 16.45 7.94 1.16
CA LEU A 326 15.32 7.11 1.60
C LEU A 326 15.57 5.62 1.34
N MET A 327 16.09 5.28 0.15
CA MET A 327 16.46 3.90 -0.18
C MET A 327 17.61 3.39 0.70
N ALA A 328 18.65 4.20 0.92
CA ALA A 328 19.78 3.84 1.78
C ALA A 328 19.30 3.51 3.21
N ASN A 329 18.47 4.36 3.81
CA ASN A 329 17.89 4.13 5.12
C ASN A 329 17.06 2.84 5.16
N ALA A 330 16.21 2.62 4.16
CA ALA A 330 15.39 1.42 4.09
C ALA A 330 16.24 0.15 3.98
N PHE A 331 17.29 0.15 3.17
CA PHE A 331 18.20 -0.98 3.05
C PHE A 331 19.07 -1.18 4.29
N SER A 332 19.44 -0.12 5.01
CA SER A 332 20.17 -0.23 6.28
C SER A 332 19.34 -0.88 7.39
N ASN A 333 18.02 -0.73 7.34
CA ASN A 333 17.09 -1.40 8.27
C ASN A 333 16.94 -2.91 7.98
N VAL A 334 17.37 -3.39 6.81
CA VAL A 334 17.48 -4.82 6.53
C VAL A 334 18.66 -5.36 7.34
N GLY A 335 18.35 -5.86 8.54
CA GLY A 335 19.34 -6.20 9.56
C GLY A 335 20.53 -7.02 9.03
N ARG A 336 21.73 -6.74 9.55
CA ARG A 336 22.97 -7.41 9.10
C ARG A 336 22.90 -8.93 9.21
N SER A 337 22.11 -9.46 10.15
CA SER A 337 21.84 -10.89 10.33
C SER A 337 21.24 -11.52 9.07
N VAL A 338 20.30 -10.86 8.40
CA VAL A 338 19.67 -11.34 7.16
C VAL A 338 20.70 -11.46 6.04
N LYS A 339 21.59 -10.48 5.91
CA LYS A 339 22.69 -10.52 4.95
C LYS A 339 23.69 -11.64 5.26
N SER A 340 24.03 -11.84 6.52
CA SER A 340 24.93 -12.92 6.94
C SER A 340 24.31 -14.29 6.69
N ALA A 341 23.02 -14.49 7.00
CA ALA A 341 22.30 -15.72 6.70
C ALA A 341 22.27 -16.02 5.20
N ALA A 342 21.97 -15.01 4.37
CA ALA A 342 21.99 -15.16 2.91
C ALA A 342 23.38 -15.57 2.37
N LYS A 343 24.46 -15.08 2.99
CA LYS A 343 25.82 -15.52 2.64
C LYS A 343 26.09 -16.97 3.01
N VAL A 344 25.61 -17.42 4.18
CA VAL A 344 25.69 -18.82 4.60
C VAL A 344 24.91 -19.73 3.65
N ASP A 345 23.76 -19.27 3.15
CA ASP A 345 22.97 -19.94 2.11
C ASP A 345 23.61 -19.91 0.70
N GLY A 346 24.82 -19.36 0.56
CA GLY A 346 25.56 -19.31 -0.71
C GLY A 346 25.01 -18.33 -1.74
N LEU A 347 24.19 -17.35 -1.35
CA LEU A 347 23.67 -16.33 -2.27
C LEU A 347 24.78 -15.34 -2.64
N SER A 348 24.99 -15.14 -3.95
CA SER A 348 25.81 -14.03 -4.45
C SER A 348 25.17 -12.68 -4.11
N THR A 349 25.97 -11.60 -4.06
CA THR A 349 25.47 -10.25 -3.73
C THR A 349 24.33 -9.80 -4.65
N PHE A 350 24.41 -10.11 -5.95
CA PHE A 350 23.36 -9.81 -6.91
C PHE A 350 22.07 -10.61 -6.64
N LYS A 351 22.19 -11.91 -6.31
CA LYS A 351 21.04 -12.73 -5.92
C LYS A 351 20.43 -12.24 -4.60
N TYR A 352 21.25 -11.84 -3.63
CA TYR A 352 20.80 -11.23 -2.37
C TYR A 352 20.02 -9.93 -2.63
N PHE A 353 20.54 -9.04 -3.50
CA PHE A 353 19.87 -7.81 -3.89
C PHE A 353 18.46 -8.09 -4.44
N TRP A 354 18.34 -8.91 -5.49
CA TRP A 354 17.05 -9.13 -6.15
C TRP A 354 16.06 -9.99 -5.33
N LYS A 355 16.54 -11.01 -4.61
CA LYS A 355 15.67 -11.98 -3.94
C LYS A 355 15.33 -11.64 -2.50
N VAL A 356 16.19 -10.88 -1.81
CA VAL A 356 16.06 -10.63 -0.37
C VAL A 356 15.93 -9.15 -0.07
N ALA A 357 16.91 -8.33 -0.47
CA ALA A 357 16.96 -6.92 -0.10
C ALA A 357 15.89 -6.09 -0.83
N LEU A 358 15.71 -6.27 -2.14
CA LEU A 358 14.75 -5.47 -2.90
C LEU A 358 13.29 -5.73 -2.46
N PRO A 359 12.85 -6.97 -2.23
CA PRO A 359 11.51 -7.23 -1.73
C PRO A 359 11.26 -6.73 -0.30
N SER A 360 12.30 -6.67 0.55
CA SER A 360 12.14 -6.21 1.94
C SER A 360 11.88 -4.71 2.04
N VAL A 361 12.39 -3.91 1.11
CA VAL A 361 12.16 -2.45 1.06
C VAL A 361 11.01 -2.04 0.13
N ARG A 362 10.14 -2.97 -0.27
CA ARG A 362 9.04 -2.71 -1.21
C ARG A 362 8.13 -1.55 -0.78
N SER A 363 7.86 -1.41 0.52
CA SER A 363 7.03 -0.33 1.06
C SER A 363 7.64 1.04 0.75
N THR A 364 8.95 1.18 0.97
CA THR A 364 9.70 2.40 0.66
C THR A 364 9.74 2.66 -0.85
N ILE A 365 9.96 1.63 -1.68
CA ILE A 365 9.95 1.78 -3.15
C ILE A 365 8.61 2.34 -3.64
N VAL A 366 7.50 1.80 -3.14
CA VAL A 366 6.15 2.29 -3.50
C VAL A 366 5.95 3.74 -3.04
N THR A 367 6.42 4.07 -1.83
CA THR A 367 6.32 5.43 -1.30
C THR A 367 7.11 6.42 -2.15
N SER A 368 8.37 6.10 -2.47
CA SER A 368 9.22 6.93 -3.33
C SER A 368 8.69 7.02 -4.76
N PHE A 369 8.08 5.95 -5.30
CA PHE A 369 7.40 5.96 -6.60
C PHE A 369 6.28 7.00 -6.60
N ILE A 370 5.39 6.96 -5.61
CA ILE A 370 4.24 7.86 -5.54
C ILE A 370 4.70 9.31 -5.39
N ILE A 371 5.65 9.58 -4.48
CA ILE A 371 6.17 10.94 -4.26
C ILE A 371 6.80 11.50 -5.55
N SER A 372 7.65 10.70 -6.21
CA SER A 372 8.34 11.14 -7.43
C SER A 372 7.37 11.32 -8.61
N LEU A 373 6.38 10.43 -8.73
CA LEU A 373 5.35 10.53 -9.75
C LEU A 373 4.51 11.80 -9.57
N ILE A 374 4.10 12.10 -8.34
CA ILE A 374 3.39 13.35 -8.03
C ILE A 374 4.24 14.57 -8.34
N SER A 375 5.52 14.55 -7.95
CA SER A 375 6.44 15.66 -8.21
C SER A 375 6.63 15.91 -9.70
N SER A 376 6.82 14.84 -10.49
CA SER A 376 7.03 14.96 -11.94
C SER A 376 5.74 15.32 -12.67
N TRP A 377 4.58 14.82 -12.23
CA TRP A 377 3.27 15.21 -12.75
C TRP A 377 2.99 16.69 -12.50
N ASN A 378 3.31 17.22 -11.32
CA ASN A 378 3.03 18.62 -10.98
C ASN A 378 4.08 19.60 -11.50
N ALA A 379 5.13 19.14 -12.18
CA ALA A 379 6.19 20.00 -12.67
C ALA A 379 5.68 20.92 -13.79
N VAL A 380 5.78 22.23 -13.57
CA VAL A 380 5.43 23.28 -14.54
C VAL A 380 6.67 24.07 -14.93
N LEU A 381 7.39 24.56 -13.92
CA LEU A 381 8.44 25.57 -14.06
C LEU A 381 9.58 25.10 -14.98
N TRP A 382 10.07 23.87 -14.80
CA TRP A 382 11.12 23.32 -15.67
C TRP A 382 10.64 23.06 -17.11
N PRO A 383 9.53 22.33 -17.35
CA PRO A 383 8.99 22.17 -18.70
C PRO A 383 8.78 23.49 -19.45
N THR A 384 8.25 24.52 -18.80
CA THR A 384 8.02 25.84 -19.42
C THR A 384 9.31 26.55 -19.84
N MET A 385 10.44 26.27 -19.19
CA MET A 385 11.72 26.88 -19.55
C MET A 385 12.41 26.16 -20.70
N VAL A 386 12.32 24.83 -20.73
CA VAL A 386 13.13 24.00 -21.64
C VAL A 386 12.42 23.60 -22.93
N LEU A 387 11.08 23.64 -22.90
CA LEU A 387 10.24 23.40 -24.07
C LEU A 387 9.73 24.74 -24.63
N GLY A 388 9.84 24.90 -25.94
CA GLY A 388 9.15 25.95 -26.68
C GLY A 388 7.75 25.52 -27.12
N SER A 389 6.97 26.48 -27.62
CA SER A 389 5.63 26.28 -28.18
C SER A 389 5.57 25.24 -29.31
N ASN A 390 6.65 25.09 -30.08
CA ASN A 390 6.76 24.12 -31.16
C ASN A 390 7.12 22.70 -30.70
N SER A 391 7.36 22.47 -29.40
CA SER A 391 7.69 21.15 -28.89
C SER A 391 6.47 20.25 -28.88
N GLU A 392 6.64 19.00 -29.31
CA GLU A 392 5.61 17.98 -29.21
C GLU A 392 5.44 17.38 -27.81
N TRP A 393 6.34 17.71 -26.89
CA TRP A 393 6.43 17.11 -25.54
C TRP A 393 5.80 17.98 -24.45
N VAL A 394 5.00 18.96 -24.83
CA VAL A 394 4.31 19.85 -23.90
C VAL A 394 3.40 19.04 -22.98
N THR A 395 3.41 19.37 -21.68
CA THR A 395 2.68 18.67 -20.63
C THR A 395 1.39 19.38 -20.23
N LEU A 396 0.46 18.63 -19.63
CA LEU A 396 -0.84 19.13 -19.18
C LEU A 396 -0.72 20.24 -18.11
N PRO A 397 0.19 20.16 -17.12
CA PRO A 397 0.45 21.27 -16.21
C PRO A 397 0.94 22.54 -16.92
N MET A 398 1.69 22.39 -18.02
CA MET A 398 2.19 23.50 -18.81
C MET A 398 1.07 24.18 -19.62
N LEU A 399 0.12 23.39 -20.14
CA LEU A 399 -1.13 23.91 -20.70
C LEU A 399 -1.91 24.70 -19.65
N LEU A 400 -2.09 24.13 -18.46
CA LEU A 400 -2.82 24.78 -17.38
C LEU A 400 -2.16 26.09 -16.95
N TRP A 401 -0.83 26.10 -16.84
CA TRP A 401 -0.06 27.31 -16.54
C TRP A 401 -0.28 28.40 -17.58
N ASN A 402 -0.26 28.02 -18.87
CA ASN A 402 -0.54 28.95 -19.95
C ASN A 402 -1.96 29.53 -19.84
N LEU A 403 -2.98 28.68 -19.63
CA LEU A 403 -4.36 29.12 -19.41
C LEU A 403 -4.51 30.05 -18.20
N MET A 404 -3.73 29.85 -17.14
CA MET A 404 -3.79 30.69 -15.93
C MET A 404 -3.06 32.03 -16.08
N SER A 405 -2.08 32.13 -16.97
CA SER A 405 -1.22 33.30 -17.13
C SER A 405 -1.93 34.48 -17.82
N VAL A 406 -1.69 35.70 -17.34
CA VAL A 406 -2.28 36.94 -17.89
C VAL A 406 -1.87 37.19 -19.36
N GLN A 407 -0.71 36.65 -19.76
CA GLN A 407 -0.15 36.71 -21.13
C GLN A 407 -0.41 35.45 -21.95
N GLY A 408 -0.98 34.39 -21.35
CA GLY A 408 -1.42 33.20 -22.05
C GLY A 408 -2.71 33.50 -22.77
N GLY A 409 -2.59 34.37 -23.78
CA GLY A 409 -3.70 34.83 -24.59
C GLY A 409 -4.43 33.63 -25.14
N ILE A 410 -5.67 33.48 -24.74
CA ILE A 410 -6.63 32.82 -25.61
C ILE A 410 -6.75 33.77 -26.82
N PRO A 411 -6.59 33.28 -28.07
CA PRO A 411 -6.77 34.08 -29.27
C PRO A 411 -8.02 34.95 -29.17
N GLY A 412 -7.90 36.24 -29.53
CA GLY A 412 -9.00 37.21 -29.43
C GLY A 412 -10.29 36.74 -30.12
N ASP A 413 -10.14 35.92 -31.17
CA ASP A 413 -11.19 35.31 -31.96
C ASP A 413 -12.07 34.32 -31.15
N LEU A 414 -11.47 33.64 -30.17
CA LEU A 414 -12.19 32.77 -29.21
C LEU A 414 -12.72 33.57 -28.00
N LEU A 415 -12.29 34.82 -27.86
CA LEU A 415 -12.64 35.75 -26.79
C LEU A 415 -13.67 36.80 -27.22
N GLU A 416 -14.21 36.75 -28.43
CA GLU A 416 -15.15 37.77 -28.96
C GLU A 416 -16.41 37.92 -28.07
N ASN A 417 -16.77 36.86 -27.31
CA ASN A 417 -17.82 36.87 -26.28
C ASN A 417 -17.30 36.83 -24.83
N TYR A 418 -15.99 36.84 -24.61
CA TYR A 418 -15.38 36.80 -23.29
C TYR A 418 -15.05 38.21 -22.80
N ALA A 419 -16.05 38.86 -22.24
CA ALA A 419 -15.84 40.01 -21.39
C ALA A 419 -15.07 39.55 -20.13
N ARG A 420 -13.75 39.75 -20.11
CA ARG A 420 -12.86 39.53 -18.96
C ARG A 420 -12.60 38.05 -18.62
N ASP A 421 -11.49 37.87 -17.90
CA ASP A 421 -10.81 36.61 -17.59
C ASP A 421 -11.70 35.34 -17.48
N PRO A 422 -11.56 34.33 -18.36
CA PRO A 422 -12.46 33.17 -18.44
C PRO A 422 -12.24 32.17 -17.31
N GLN A 423 -12.82 32.45 -16.13
CA GLN A 423 -12.60 31.65 -14.93
C GLN A 423 -13.12 30.20 -15.07
N ASN A 424 -14.28 29.99 -15.68
CA ASN A 424 -14.81 28.64 -15.91
C ASN A 424 -13.89 27.77 -16.78
N LEU A 425 -13.29 28.33 -17.83
CA LEU A 425 -12.35 27.63 -18.69
C LEU A 425 -11.07 27.24 -17.95
N LYS A 426 -10.51 28.17 -17.14
CA LYS A 426 -9.36 27.88 -16.28
C LYS A 426 -9.66 26.74 -15.30
N MET A 427 -10.85 26.76 -14.71
CA MET A 427 -11.30 25.73 -13.77
C MET A 427 -11.56 24.39 -14.47
N ALA A 428 -12.09 24.39 -15.70
CA ALA A 428 -12.24 23.19 -16.52
C ALA A 428 -10.88 22.55 -16.84
N GLY A 429 -9.88 23.35 -17.21
CA GLY A 429 -8.50 22.90 -17.36
C GLY A 429 -7.92 22.32 -16.05
N ALA A 430 -8.20 22.95 -14.91
CA ALA A 430 -7.75 22.46 -13.61
C ALA A 430 -8.40 21.11 -13.24
N VAL A 431 -9.70 20.95 -13.49
CA VAL A 431 -10.42 19.67 -13.32
C VAL A 431 -9.82 18.59 -14.23
N ALA A 432 -9.57 18.90 -15.49
CA ALA A 432 -8.93 17.97 -16.43
C ALA A 432 -7.54 17.52 -15.95
N SER A 433 -6.76 18.44 -15.36
CA SER A 433 -5.43 18.17 -14.84
C SER A 433 -5.40 17.30 -13.57
N ILE A 434 -6.41 17.43 -12.70
CA ILE A 434 -6.45 16.68 -11.44
C ILE A 434 -6.99 15.24 -11.58
N LEU A 435 -7.83 14.98 -12.60
CA LEU A 435 -8.49 13.69 -12.81
C LEU A 435 -7.51 12.50 -12.83
N PRO A 436 -6.41 12.50 -13.60
CA PRO A 436 -5.44 11.40 -13.61
C PRO A 436 -4.83 11.13 -12.24
N MET A 437 -4.60 12.18 -11.45
CA MET A 437 -4.00 12.06 -10.12
C MET A 437 -4.96 11.45 -9.11
N ILE A 438 -6.26 11.77 -9.20
CA ILE A 438 -7.30 11.11 -8.39
C ILE A 438 -7.34 9.62 -8.72
N ILE A 439 -7.30 9.26 -10.00
CA ILE A 439 -7.29 7.87 -10.45
C ILE A 439 -6.07 7.14 -9.87
N ILE A 440 -4.87 7.71 -10.04
CA ILE A 440 -3.63 7.15 -9.49
C ILE A 440 -3.73 6.98 -7.97
N PHE A 441 -4.22 7.99 -7.25
CA PHE A 441 -4.38 7.95 -5.80
C PHE A 441 -5.32 6.81 -5.35
N VAL A 442 -6.48 6.65 -5.99
CA VAL A 442 -7.44 5.58 -5.67
C VAL A 442 -6.79 4.19 -5.81
N PHE A 443 -5.98 3.98 -6.85
CA PHE A 443 -5.26 2.71 -7.03
C PHE A 443 -4.06 2.56 -6.08
N ALA A 444 -3.33 3.64 -5.84
CA ALA A 444 -2.13 3.66 -5.00
C ALA A 444 -2.42 3.54 -3.50
N ASN A 445 -3.54 4.07 -3.00
CA ASN A 445 -3.90 4.07 -1.59
C ASN A 445 -3.90 2.64 -0.98
N LYS A 446 -4.38 1.65 -1.76
CA LYS A 446 -4.34 0.24 -1.34
C LYS A 446 -2.92 -0.31 -1.18
N LEU A 447 -1.96 0.16 -1.97
CA LEU A 447 -0.56 -0.25 -1.88
C LEU A 447 0.12 0.38 -0.66
N ILE A 448 -0.17 1.66 -0.38
CA ILE A 448 0.34 2.40 0.78
C ILE A 448 -0.11 1.73 2.09
N ILE A 449 -1.42 1.48 2.25
CA ILE A 449 -1.98 0.87 3.46
C ILE A 449 -1.40 -0.52 3.72
N LYS A 450 -1.21 -1.32 2.66
CA LYS A 450 -0.61 -2.65 2.76
C LYS A 450 0.86 -2.59 3.17
N GLY A 451 1.62 -1.61 2.69
CA GLY A 451 3.03 -1.41 3.05
C GLY A 451 3.21 -1.15 4.55
N ILE A 452 2.44 -0.19 5.09
CA ILE A 452 2.51 0.20 6.50
C ILE A 452 2.06 -0.93 7.43
N SER A 453 1.09 -1.75 7.01
CA SER A 453 0.60 -2.87 7.82
C SER A 453 1.59 -4.02 7.99
N ARG A 454 2.59 -4.15 7.11
CA ARG A 454 3.58 -5.24 7.13
C ARG A 454 4.75 -4.95 8.06
N ASP A 455 5.18 -3.69 8.15
CA ASP A 455 6.29 -3.24 9.01
C ASP A 455 5.98 -3.40 10.50
N ARG A 456 4.69 -3.42 10.89
CA ARG A 456 4.26 -3.69 12.27
C ARG A 456 4.19 -5.18 12.62
N GLY A 457 4.58 -6.07 11.69
CA GLY A 457 4.51 -7.52 11.85
C GLY A 457 5.74 -8.16 12.49
N ASP A 458 6.89 -7.49 12.46
CA ASP A 458 8.08 -7.95 13.18
C ASP A 458 8.01 -7.44 14.62
N LYS A 459 7.64 -8.38 15.49
CA LYS A 459 7.69 -8.21 16.93
C LYS A 459 9.15 -7.99 17.36
N GLY A 460 9.41 -6.85 17.99
CA GLY A 460 10.42 -6.77 19.04
C GLY A 460 10.01 -7.59 20.26
#